data_AF-A0A2D4EM53-F1
#
_entry.id   AF-A0A2D4EM53-F1
#
_cell.length_a   1.000
_cell.length_b   1.000
_cell.length_c   1.000
_cell.angle_alpha   90.00
_cell.angle_beta   90.00
_cell.angle_gamma   90.00
#
_symmetry.space_group_name_H-M   'P 1'
#
loop_
_entity.id
_entity.type
_entity.pdbx_description
1 polymer ?
#
loop_
_entity_poly.entity_id
_entity_poly.type
_entity_poly.pdbx_seq_one_letter_code
_entity_poly.pdbx_strand_id
1 'polypeptide(L)'
;AQEQAIRMNAMKARIEKSADDPQCRLCKEADEAIDHILSCCKTIAQTDYKQRHNTVAQMVHWNLCHNYHLPVAKNWWDHKPEKWSKMSMQNYCGTSEYR
;
A
#
# COMPACT_ATOMS: atom_id res chain seq x y z
N ALA A 1 -11.85 27.04 -3.59
CA ALA A 1 -10.59 26.95 -2.81
C ALA A 1 -10.21 25.48 -2.73
N GLN A 2 -9.55 24.93 -3.75
CA GLN A 2 -9.48 23.47 -3.94
C GLN A 2 -8.07 22.91 -4.19
N GLU A 3 -7.02 23.73 -4.17
CA GLU A 3 -5.64 23.23 -4.17
C GLU A 3 -4.76 24.13 -3.30
N GLN A 4 -4.88 23.99 -1.98
CA GLN A 4 -3.64 24.02 -1.21
C GLN A 4 -3.10 22.60 -1.26
N ALA A 5 -2.46 22.25 -2.39
CA ALA A 5 -1.66 21.05 -2.48
C ALA A 5 -0.71 21.07 -1.28
N ILE A 6 -0.77 20.05 -0.43
CA ILE A 6 0.14 19.91 0.71
C ILE A 6 1.56 20.03 0.14
N ARG A 7 2.25 21.15 0.38
CA ARG A 7 3.60 21.35 -0.15
C ARG A 7 4.50 20.29 0.48
N MET A 8 4.97 19.37 -0.35
CA MET A 8 5.75 18.22 0.08
C MET A 8 7.23 18.55 0.10
N ASN A 9 7.98 17.96 1.03
CA ASN A 9 9.39 18.29 1.21
C ASN A 9 10.24 17.98 -0.04
N ALA A 10 9.92 16.94 -0.80
CA ALA A 10 10.63 16.65 -2.04
C ALA A 10 10.43 17.73 -3.12
N MET A 11 9.24 18.35 -3.21
CA MET A 11 9.02 19.48 -4.12
C MET A 11 9.78 20.72 -3.68
N LYS A 12 9.82 21.02 -2.38
CA LYS A 12 10.60 22.15 -1.83
C LYS A 12 12.10 22.00 -2.14
N ALA A 13 12.67 20.85 -1.82
CA ALA A 13 14.09 20.59 -2.03
C ALA A 13 14.48 20.56 -3.52
N ARG A 14 13.67 19.95 -4.38
CA ARG A 14 14.06 19.68 -5.78
C ARG A 14 13.63 20.75 -6.77
N ILE A 15 12.46 21.38 -6.57
CA ILE A 15 11.90 22.39 -7.49
C ILE A 15 12.19 23.79 -6.97
N GLU A 16 11.85 24.06 -5.71
CA GLU A 16 12.09 25.38 -5.08
C GLU A 16 13.57 25.58 -4.74
N LYS A 17 14.40 24.51 -4.84
CA LYS A 17 15.83 24.48 -4.49
C LYS A 17 16.10 25.02 -3.09
N SER A 18 15.16 24.82 -2.17
CA SER A 18 15.36 25.15 -0.78
C SER A 18 16.38 24.18 -0.16
N ALA A 19 17.06 24.61 0.90
CA ALA A 19 17.96 23.74 1.67
C ALA A 19 17.20 22.74 2.58
N ASP A 20 15.91 22.52 2.32
CA ASP A 20 15.07 21.65 3.13
C ASP A 20 15.43 20.18 2.91
N ASP A 21 15.35 19.40 3.98
CA ASP A 21 15.48 17.95 3.93
C ASP A 21 14.32 17.34 3.14
N PRO A 22 14.56 16.65 2.00
CA PRO A 22 13.52 16.07 1.18
C PRO A 22 12.81 14.89 1.86
N GLN A 23 13.32 14.36 2.98
CA GLN A 23 12.78 13.18 3.62
C GLN A 23 11.33 13.35 4.11
N CYS A 24 10.60 12.25 4.01
CA CYS A 24 9.24 12.06 4.49
C CYS A 24 9.14 12.42 5.97
N ARG A 25 8.21 13.33 6.30
CA ARG A 25 7.94 13.74 7.68
C ARG A 25 7.45 12.62 8.59
N LEU A 26 6.90 11.53 8.02
CA LEU A 26 6.29 10.44 8.76
C LEU A 26 7.24 9.26 9.00
N CYS A 27 8.01 8.85 7.98
CA CYS A 27 8.87 7.68 8.08
C CYS A 27 10.36 8.00 8.13
N LYS A 28 10.78 9.19 7.68
CA LYS A 28 12.18 9.64 7.65
C LYS A 28 13.16 8.72 6.90
N GLU A 29 12.65 7.88 6.00
CA GLU A 29 13.44 6.85 5.30
C GLU A 29 13.49 7.01 3.78
N ALA A 30 12.55 7.78 3.21
CA ALA A 30 12.48 8.06 1.79
C ALA A 30 11.99 9.49 1.57
N ASP A 31 12.21 10.02 0.37
CA ASP A 31 11.76 11.36 0.01
C ASP A 31 10.24 11.51 0.10
N GLU A 32 9.79 12.67 0.58
CA GLU A 32 8.39 13.03 0.71
C GLU A 32 7.77 13.39 -0.65
N ALA A 33 7.53 12.39 -1.49
CA ALA A 33 6.76 12.50 -2.71
C ALA A 33 5.27 12.15 -2.49
N ILE A 34 4.39 12.56 -3.42
CA ILE A 34 2.95 12.24 -3.39
C ILE A 34 2.77 10.72 -3.34
N ASP A 35 3.42 10.03 -4.27
CA ASP A 35 3.35 8.57 -4.35
C ASP A 35 3.85 7.91 -3.07
N HIS A 36 4.91 8.47 -2.46
CA HIS A 36 5.40 7.99 -1.18
C HIS A 36 4.35 8.12 -0.08
N ILE A 37 3.78 9.30 0.16
CA ILE A 37 2.79 9.49 1.22
C ILE A 37 1.53 8.63 1.00
N LEU A 38 1.06 8.52 -0.24
CA LEU A 38 -0.19 7.82 -0.53
C LEU A 38 -0.08 6.30 -0.52
N SER A 39 1.07 5.75 -0.94
CA SER A 39 1.17 4.31 -1.23
C SER A 39 2.37 3.60 -0.61
N CYS A 40 3.51 4.29 -0.42
CA CYS A 40 4.75 3.63 -0.01
C CYS A 40 5.18 3.94 1.44
N CYS A 41 4.62 4.97 2.08
CA CYS A 41 5.03 5.40 3.40
C CYS A 41 4.66 4.32 4.39
N LYS A 42 5.64 3.58 4.92
CA LYS A 42 5.42 2.43 5.81
C LYS A 42 4.47 2.74 6.99
N THR A 43 4.50 3.96 7.50
CA THR A 43 3.65 4.43 8.61
C THR A 43 2.16 4.43 8.22
N ILE A 44 1.84 4.78 6.97
CA ILE A 44 0.46 4.81 6.43
C ILE A 44 0.12 3.49 5.73
N ALA A 45 1.04 2.99 4.90
CA ALA A 45 0.86 1.81 4.06
C ALA A 45 0.56 0.56 4.90
N GLN A 46 1.22 0.39 6.07
CA GLN A 46 1.02 -0.78 6.93
C GLN A 46 -0.19 -0.69 7.87
N THR A 47 -0.85 0.46 7.95
CA THR A 47 -1.99 0.70 8.83
C THR A 47 -3.28 0.78 8.00
N ASP A 48 -3.79 1.98 7.77
CA ASP A 48 -5.11 2.23 7.19
C ASP A 48 -5.21 1.75 5.74
N TYR A 49 -4.14 1.94 4.97
CA TYR A 49 -4.13 1.54 3.56
C TYR A 49 -4.21 0.01 3.43
N LYS A 50 -3.39 -0.72 4.19
CA LYS A 50 -3.43 -2.19 4.24
C LYS A 50 -4.76 -2.73 4.74
N GLN A 51 -5.36 -2.09 5.76
CA GLN A 51 -6.68 -2.49 6.24
C GLN A 51 -7.73 -2.37 5.14
N ARG A 52 -7.79 -1.22 4.45
CA ARG A 52 -8.73 -1.00 3.33
C ARG A 52 -8.51 -1.99 2.20
N HIS A 53 -7.26 -2.23 1.81
CA HIS A 53 -6.92 -3.25 0.81
C HIS A 53 -7.38 -4.64 1.21
N ASN A 54 -7.14 -5.04 2.47
CA ASN A 54 -7.59 -6.32 2.99
C ASN A 54 -9.11 -6.45 2.98
N THR A 55 -9.85 -5.37 3.29
CA THR A 55 -11.33 -5.36 3.22
C THR A 55 -11.83 -5.53 1.79
N VAL A 56 -11.24 -4.85 0.81
CA VAL A 56 -11.60 -5.02 -0.60
C VAL A 56 -11.27 -6.43 -1.08
N ALA A 57 -10.07 -6.94 -0.74
CA ALA A 57 -9.67 -8.30 -1.08
C ALA A 57 -10.58 -9.36 -0.43
N GLN A 58 -11.02 -9.14 0.82
CA GLN A 58 -11.99 -9.98 1.52
C GLN A 58 -13.32 -10.06 0.76
N MET A 59 -13.84 -8.92 0.31
CA MET A 59 -15.09 -8.86 -0.47
C MET A 59 -14.95 -9.58 -1.81
N VAL A 60 -13.87 -9.34 -2.55
CA VAL A 60 -13.61 -10.00 -3.84
C VAL A 60 -13.46 -11.52 -3.65
N HIS A 61 -12.68 -11.94 -2.65
CA HIS A 61 -12.51 -13.35 -2.32
C HIS A 61 -13.82 -14.02 -1.93
N TRP A 62 -14.65 -13.35 -1.11
CA TRP A 62 -15.96 -13.87 -0.73
C TRP A 62 -16.86 -14.07 -1.97
N ASN A 63 -16.93 -13.08 -2.87
CA ASN A 63 -17.72 -13.15 -4.10
C ASN A 63 -17.28 -14.31 -5.00
N LEU A 64 -15.96 -14.49 -5.18
CA LEU A 64 -15.41 -15.59 -5.97
C LEU A 64 -15.79 -16.93 -5.35
N CYS A 65 -15.52 -17.13 -4.06
CA CYS A 65 -15.85 -18.37 -3.39
C CYS A 65 -17.36 -18.68 -3.41
N HIS A 66 -18.21 -17.67 -3.20
CA HIS A 66 -19.65 -17.82 -3.29
C HIS A 66 -20.09 -18.28 -4.70
N ASN A 67 -19.58 -17.64 -5.76
CA ASN A 67 -19.93 -17.98 -7.14
C ASN A 67 -19.45 -19.38 -7.55
N TYR A 68 -18.31 -19.83 -7.03
CA TYR A 68 -17.78 -21.18 -7.24
C TYR A 68 -18.25 -22.21 -6.21
N HIS A 69 -19.24 -21.87 -5.37
CA HIS A 69 -19.84 -22.77 -4.38
C HIS A 69 -18.81 -23.34 -3.37
N LEU A 70 -17.76 -22.57 -3.09
CA LEU A 70 -16.76 -22.86 -2.06
C LEU A 70 -17.28 -22.39 -0.68
N PRO A 71 -16.77 -22.97 0.43
CA PRO A 71 -17.18 -22.57 1.77
C PRO A 71 -16.90 -21.07 2.04
N VAL A 72 -17.95 -20.35 2.44
CA VAL A 72 -17.87 -18.93 2.80
C VAL A 72 -18.77 -18.63 4.00
N ALA A 73 -18.47 -17.53 4.70
CA ALA A 73 -19.39 -16.99 5.70
C ALA A 73 -20.69 -16.49 5.05
N LYS A 74 -21.75 -16.32 5.85
CA LYS A 74 -23.04 -15.80 5.37
C LYS A 74 -22.92 -14.42 4.72
N ASN A 75 -22.09 -13.55 5.30
CA ASN A 75 -21.87 -12.19 4.81
C ASN A 75 -20.39 -11.99 4.48
N TRP A 76 -20.10 -11.09 3.53
CA TRP A 76 -18.72 -10.82 3.11
C TRP A 76 -17.86 -10.18 4.20
N TRP A 77 -18.45 -9.37 5.10
CA TRP A 77 -17.71 -8.73 6.20
C TRP A 77 -17.29 -9.73 7.30
N ASP A 78 -17.98 -10.87 7.41
CA ASP A 78 -17.64 -11.95 8.34
C ASP A 78 -16.64 -12.95 7.73
N HIS A 79 -16.33 -12.82 6.43
CA HIS A 79 -15.49 -13.76 5.69
C HIS A 79 -14.03 -13.68 6.12
N LYS A 80 -13.45 -14.74 6.67
CA LYS A 80 -12.03 -14.74 7.05
C LYS A 80 -11.25 -15.65 6.11
N PRO A 81 -10.61 -15.12 5.06
CA PRO A 81 -9.78 -15.94 4.18
C PRO A 81 -8.63 -16.54 5.00
N GLU A 82 -8.29 -17.78 4.70
CA GLU A 82 -7.19 -18.46 5.36
C GLU A 82 -5.88 -17.70 5.07
N LYS A 83 -5.13 -17.39 6.13
CA LYS A 83 -3.81 -16.81 5.94
C LYS A 83 -2.94 -17.90 5.36
N TRP A 84 -2.31 -17.61 4.23
CA TRP A 84 -1.29 -18.49 3.67
C TRP A 84 -0.13 -18.63 4.67
N SER A 85 -0.14 -19.70 5.47
CA SER A 85 0.91 -19.97 6.43
C SER A 85 2.02 -20.77 5.73
N LYS A 86 3.06 -20.03 5.35
CA LYS A 86 4.38 -20.48 4.85
C LYS A 86 4.34 -21.39 3.60
N MET A 87 4.39 -20.75 2.44
CA MET A 87 5.24 -21.25 1.36
C MET A 87 6.45 -20.35 1.34
N SER A 88 7.63 -20.92 1.53
CA SER A 88 8.92 -20.23 1.54
C SER A 88 9.09 -19.39 0.27
N MET A 89 8.86 -18.08 0.38
CA MET A 89 9.24 -17.11 -0.66
C MET A 89 10.77 -16.96 -0.69
N GLN A 90 11.48 -17.99 -1.14
CA GLN A 90 12.89 -17.87 -1.48
C GLN A 90 13.13 -17.71 -2.98
N ASN A 91 12.13 -17.89 -3.86
CA ASN A 91 12.39 -17.98 -5.31
C ASN A 91 11.50 -17.11 -6.21
N TYR A 92 11.14 -15.89 -5.80
CA TYR A 92 10.58 -14.89 -6.72
C TYR A 92 11.25 -13.52 -6.51
N CYS A 93 12.57 -13.48 -6.64
CA CYS A 93 13.27 -12.30 -7.11
C CYS A 93 13.74 -12.64 -8.53
N GLY A 94 12.90 -12.35 -9.52
CA GLY A 94 13.31 -12.39 -10.91
C GLY A 94 14.37 -11.32 -11.11
N THR A 95 15.60 -11.75 -11.36
CA THR A 95 16.65 -10.95 -11.96
C THR A 95 16.12 -10.41 -13.30
N SER A 96 15.76 -9.14 -13.36
CA SER A 96 15.75 -8.41 -14.63
C SER A 96 17.05 -7.66 -14.74
N GLU A 97 18.04 -8.32 -15.33
CA GLU A 97 19.16 -7.65 -15.99
C GLU A 97 18.58 -6.88 -17.18
N TYR A 98 18.53 -5.55 -17.07
CA TYR A 98 18.40 -4.71 -18.25
C TYR A 98 19.81 -4.49 -18.83
N ARG A 99 20.03 -5.19 -19.96
CA ARG A 99 20.92 -4.92 -21.10
C ARG A 99 22.08 -3.95 -20.93
#